data_AF-A0AAU4U1U3-F1
#
_entry.id   AF-A0AAU4U1U3-F1
#
_cell.length_a   1.000
_cell.length_b   1.000
_cell.length_c   1.000
_cell.angle_alpha   90.00
_cell.angle_beta   90.00
_cell.angle_gamma   90.00
#
_symmetry.space_group_name_H-M   'P 1'
#
loop_
_entity.id
_entity.type
_entity.pdbx_description
1 polymer ?
#
loop_
_entity_poly.entity_id
_entity_poly.type
_entity_poly.pdbx_seq_one_letter_code
_entity_poly.pdbx_strand_id
1 'polypeptide(L)'
;MIRMKTVPDNENEFVSVHTHSDALANRLTPVVQLPGDVALAVVSHLANMVRDAHAAEAANPTPQGEIKRAQQFEEGDVYMLEAPFEGFFADRYLMDFYDVRSRDICSRMHLHTGLRFVRMMTGPGTSILVSSLTEPVVTPSIGWCGPELRAFSDRIPGDDGSPVTRHNVIVPENSWVDMQIPRGVSHQFNADGPHAVIDSVHPEESLETLREEMSGYRMMAQTIFLAEHRSPGATCLQDDGR
;
A
#
# COMPACT_ATOMS: atom_id res chain seq x y z
N MET A 1 -11.87 10.52 20.84
CA MET A 1 -11.28 9.72 19.74
C MET A 1 -11.38 8.26 20.11
N ILE A 2 -11.86 7.41 19.22
CA ILE A 2 -11.82 5.95 19.41
C ILE A 2 -10.34 5.53 19.30
N ARG A 3 -9.86 4.78 20.27
CA ARG A 3 -8.51 4.21 20.29
C ARG A 3 -8.48 3.06 19.27
N MET A 4 -7.66 3.16 18.23
CA MET A 4 -7.59 2.13 17.17
C MET A 4 -6.66 0.97 17.53
N LYS A 5 -5.54 1.25 18.21
CA LYS A 5 -4.63 0.22 18.71
C LYS A 5 -4.76 -0.01 20.20
N THR A 6 -4.75 -1.27 20.58
CA THR A 6 -4.68 -1.74 21.94
C THR A 6 -3.29 -1.49 22.51
N VAL A 7 -2.24 -1.79 21.74
CA VAL A 7 -0.84 -1.62 22.14
C VAL A 7 -0.10 -0.78 21.08
N PRO A 8 0.19 0.50 21.36
CA PRO A 8 0.83 1.40 20.38
C PRO A 8 2.12 0.83 19.77
N ASP A 9 2.97 0.19 20.57
CA ASP A 9 4.27 -0.31 20.11
C ASP A 9 4.21 -1.65 19.38
N ASN A 10 3.05 -2.29 19.30
CA ASN A 10 2.96 -3.61 18.69
C ASN A 10 3.05 -3.51 17.16
N GLU A 11 4.13 -4.03 16.58
CA GLU A 11 4.38 -4.00 15.12
C GLU A 11 3.38 -4.85 14.32
N ASN A 12 2.67 -5.78 14.96
CA ASN A 12 1.75 -6.71 14.30
C ASN A 12 0.44 -6.86 15.08
N GLU A 13 -0.23 -5.74 15.37
CA GLU A 13 -1.58 -5.79 15.91
C GLU A 13 -2.57 -6.26 14.84
N PHE A 14 -3.50 -7.13 15.23
CA PHE A 14 -4.56 -7.61 14.37
C PHE A 14 -5.93 -7.34 14.99
N VAL A 15 -6.91 -7.04 14.15
CA VAL A 15 -8.32 -6.90 14.54
C VAL A 15 -9.16 -7.79 13.64
N SER A 16 -10.17 -8.44 14.22
CA SER A 16 -11.10 -9.29 13.46
C SER A 16 -11.82 -8.46 12.39
N VAL A 17 -11.79 -8.97 11.17
CA VAL A 17 -12.46 -8.36 10.01
C VAL A 17 -13.99 -8.31 10.20
N HIS A 18 -14.56 -9.21 11.01
CA HIS A 18 -16.00 -9.20 11.33
C HIS A 18 -16.39 -8.09 12.31
N THR A 19 -15.46 -7.69 13.16
CA THR A 19 -15.70 -6.64 14.17
C THR A 19 -15.30 -5.25 13.70
N HIS A 20 -14.48 -5.17 12.65
CA HIS A 20 -14.08 -3.92 12.04
C HIS A 20 -15.13 -3.42 11.04
N SER A 21 -15.30 -2.10 10.99
CA SER A 21 -16.14 -1.43 9.99
C SER A 21 -15.47 -0.13 9.59
N ASP A 22 -15.30 0.08 8.29
CA ASP A 22 -14.81 1.35 7.78
C ASP A 22 -15.88 2.43 7.98
N ALA A 23 -15.47 3.57 8.54
CA ALA A 23 -16.38 4.70 8.76
C ALA A 23 -16.52 5.61 7.52
N LEU A 24 -15.63 5.44 6.54
CA LEU A 24 -15.53 6.22 5.31
C LEU A 24 -15.10 5.30 4.16
N ALA A 25 -15.11 5.83 2.94
CA ALA A 25 -14.65 5.11 1.76
C ALA A 25 -13.30 5.65 1.26
N ASN A 26 -12.48 4.74 0.76
CA ASN A 26 -11.31 5.09 -0.05
C ASN A 26 -11.74 5.87 -1.30
N ARG A 27 -10.91 6.79 -1.77
CA ARG A 27 -11.16 7.57 -2.99
C ARG A 27 -10.05 7.40 -3.97
N LEU A 28 -10.38 6.92 -5.18
CA LEU A 28 -9.42 6.77 -6.28
C LEU A 28 -9.68 7.84 -7.33
N THR A 29 -8.62 8.40 -7.88
CA THR A 29 -8.65 9.37 -8.96
C THR A 29 -7.70 8.91 -10.05
N PRO A 30 -8.20 8.41 -11.19
CA PRO A 30 -7.36 8.11 -12.34
C PRO A 30 -6.71 9.40 -12.85
N VAL A 31 -5.39 9.45 -12.99
CA VAL A 31 -4.67 10.69 -13.33
C VAL A 31 -4.28 10.70 -14.80
N VAL A 32 -3.57 9.67 -15.24
CA VAL A 32 -3.07 9.57 -16.61
C VAL A 32 -2.86 8.12 -17.01
N GLN A 33 -3.09 7.83 -18.29
CA GLN A 33 -2.63 6.60 -18.94
C GLN A 33 -1.55 6.98 -19.95
N LEU A 34 -0.36 6.39 -19.80
CA LEU A 34 0.83 6.70 -20.56
C LEU A 34 1.02 5.68 -21.70
N PRO A 35 1.75 6.05 -22.77
CA PRO A 35 2.33 5.06 -23.67
C PRO A 35 3.20 4.06 -22.90
N GLY A 36 3.19 2.78 -23.30
CA GLY A 36 3.80 1.71 -22.51
C GLY A 36 5.33 1.84 -22.35
N ASP A 37 6.02 2.37 -23.35
CA ASP A 37 7.46 2.66 -23.28
C ASP A 37 7.77 3.79 -22.27
N VAL A 38 6.94 4.83 -22.25
CA VAL A 38 7.03 5.94 -21.27
C VAL A 38 6.73 5.44 -19.86
N ALA A 39 5.65 4.67 -19.69
CA ALA A 39 5.28 4.08 -18.41
C ALA A 39 6.42 3.19 -17.87
N LEU A 40 6.95 2.30 -18.71
CA LEU A 40 8.05 1.40 -18.37
C LEU A 40 9.29 2.18 -17.93
N ALA A 41 9.67 3.22 -18.66
CA ALA A 41 10.83 4.03 -18.34
C ALA A 41 10.70 4.68 -16.95
N VAL A 42 9.53 5.23 -16.64
CA VAL A 42 9.27 5.85 -15.33
C VAL A 42 9.31 4.82 -14.21
N VAL A 43 8.48 3.77 -14.29
CA VAL A 43 8.37 2.78 -13.19
C VAL A 43 9.68 2.03 -12.98
N SER A 44 10.43 1.72 -14.04
CA SER A 44 11.74 1.06 -13.91
C SER A 44 12.76 1.96 -13.21
N HIS A 45 12.75 3.27 -13.51
CA HIS A 45 13.68 4.20 -12.87
C HIS A 45 13.38 4.35 -11.37
N LEU A 46 12.10 4.47 -11.01
CA LEU A 46 11.68 4.57 -9.61
C LEU A 46 11.92 3.26 -8.84
N ALA A 47 11.63 2.11 -9.44
CA ALA A 47 11.91 0.80 -8.85
C ALA A 47 13.42 0.61 -8.63
N ASN A 48 14.25 0.98 -9.61
CA ASN A 48 15.70 0.88 -9.47
C ASN A 48 16.24 1.78 -8.35
N MET A 49 15.66 2.96 -8.13
CA MET A 49 16.03 3.81 -6.98
C MET A 49 15.83 3.08 -5.65
N VAL A 50 14.71 2.35 -5.51
CA VAL A 50 14.45 1.54 -4.31
C VAL A 50 15.47 0.41 -4.19
N ARG A 51 15.71 -0.34 -5.28
CA ARG A 51 16.66 -1.47 -5.29
C ARG A 51 18.09 -1.02 -4.99
N ASP A 52 18.52 0.09 -5.57
CA ASP A 52 19.84 0.68 -5.34
C ASP A 52 19.99 1.12 -3.88
N ALA A 53 18.93 1.68 -3.27
CA ALA A 53 18.92 2.02 -1.85
C ALA A 53 19.07 0.78 -0.95
N HIS A 54 18.40 -0.33 -1.29
CA HIS A 54 18.55 -1.60 -0.58
C HIS A 54 19.94 -2.22 -0.77
N ALA A 55 20.50 -2.14 -1.97
CA ALA A 55 21.87 -2.60 -2.23
C ALA A 55 22.91 -1.78 -1.46
N ALA A 56 22.73 -0.46 -1.39
CA ALA A 56 23.59 0.42 -0.62
C ALA A 56 23.50 0.13 0.89
N GLU A 57 22.29 -0.08 1.41
CA GLU A 57 22.07 -0.46 2.81
C GLU A 57 22.69 -1.83 3.14
N ALA A 58 22.63 -2.80 2.23
CA ALA A 58 23.28 -4.09 2.43
C ALA A 58 24.82 -3.98 2.45
N ALA A 59 25.39 -3.09 1.63
CA ALA A 59 26.83 -2.87 1.55
C ALA A 59 27.37 -2.04 2.72
N ASN A 60 26.60 -1.06 3.19
CA ASN A 60 26.94 -0.18 4.31
C ASN A 60 25.71 0.05 5.20
N PRO A 61 25.45 -0.87 6.14
CA PRO A 61 24.25 -0.83 6.97
C PRO A 61 24.14 0.46 7.79
N THR A 62 22.91 0.97 7.90
CA THR A 62 22.60 2.12 8.74
C THR A 62 22.99 1.81 10.20
N PRO A 63 23.74 2.68 10.88
CA PRO A 63 24.10 2.50 12.28
C PRO A 63 22.89 2.36 13.21
N GLN A 64 23.09 1.68 14.34
CA GLN A 64 22.04 1.54 15.34
C GLN A 64 21.59 2.92 15.86
N GLY A 65 20.29 3.18 15.82
CA GLY A 65 19.68 4.43 16.28
C GLY A 65 19.51 5.49 15.19
N GLU A 66 20.05 5.27 13.99
CA GLU A 66 19.81 6.12 12.83
C GLU A 66 18.61 5.63 12.00
N ILE A 67 18.06 6.52 11.17
CA ILE A 67 16.90 6.22 10.33
C ILE A 67 17.34 5.35 9.16
N LYS A 68 16.91 4.09 9.16
CA LYS A 68 17.10 3.18 8.04
C LYS A 68 16.15 3.54 6.91
N ARG A 69 16.67 4.05 5.80
CA ARG A 69 15.83 4.50 4.67
C ARG A 69 15.33 3.36 3.78
N ALA A 70 16.12 2.30 3.64
CA ALA A 70 15.76 1.10 2.89
C ALA A 70 15.07 0.07 3.80
N GLN A 71 13.77 -0.14 3.59
CA GLN A 71 12.91 -0.94 4.47
C GLN A 71 12.07 -1.92 3.67
N GLN A 72 11.48 -2.90 4.34
CA GLN A 72 10.75 -3.98 3.68
C GLN A 72 9.35 -4.09 4.27
N PHE A 73 8.33 -4.01 3.41
CA PHE A 73 6.92 -4.17 3.76
C PHE A 73 6.38 -5.51 3.23
N GLU A 74 5.11 -5.84 3.52
CA GLU A 74 4.51 -7.05 2.95
C GLU A 74 4.37 -6.96 1.44
N GLU A 75 4.05 -5.77 0.95
CA GLU A 75 3.75 -5.44 -0.43
C GLU A 75 4.99 -5.31 -1.31
N GLY A 76 6.12 -4.87 -0.75
CA GLY A 76 7.28 -4.47 -1.53
C GLY A 76 8.45 -3.94 -0.71
N ASP A 77 9.53 -3.65 -1.41
CA ASP A 77 10.69 -2.94 -0.86
C ASP A 77 10.42 -1.45 -0.87
N VAL A 78 10.81 -0.76 0.21
CA VAL A 78 10.54 0.66 0.46
C VAL A 78 11.84 1.44 0.53
N TYR A 79 11.82 2.64 -0.05
CA TYR A 79 12.84 3.65 0.13
C TYR A 79 12.22 4.96 0.61
N MET A 80 12.59 5.39 1.82
CA MET A 80 12.22 6.69 2.38
C MET A 80 12.91 7.80 1.57
N LEU A 81 12.14 8.56 0.79
CA LEU A 81 12.63 9.68 -0.03
C LEU A 81 13.02 10.87 0.83
N GLU A 82 12.20 11.18 1.83
CA GLU A 82 12.41 12.30 2.74
C GLU A 82 12.06 11.84 4.15
N ALA A 83 12.98 12.12 5.07
CA ALA A 83 12.72 11.87 6.48
C ALA A 83 11.84 13.00 7.03
N PRO A 84 10.99 12.73 8.04
CA PRO A 84 10.28 13.78 8.73
C PRO A 84 11.25 14.85 9.26
N PHE A 85 10.90 16.12 9.09
CA PHE A 85 11.67 17.27 9.57
C PHE A 85 10.81 18.15 10.47
N GLU A 86 11.43 19.09 11.19
CA GLU A 86 10.71 19.94 12.15
C GLU A 86 9.52 20.66 11.50
N GLY A 87 8.33 20.46 12.07
CA GLY A 87 7.07 21.02 11.57
C GLY A 87 6.40 20.20 10.46
N PHE A 88 7.03 19.14 9.96
CA PHE A 88 6.44 18.22 8.99
C PHE A 88 6.24 16.84 9.60
N PHE A 89 4.97 16.43 9.70
CA PHE A 89 4.55 15.25 10.46
C PHE A 89 4.45 13.98 9.62
N ALA A 90 4.78 14.04 8.33
CA ALA A 90 4.71 12.91 7.41
C ALA A 90 6.09 12.49 6.92
N ASP A 91 6.26 11.20 6.69
CA ASP A 91 7.30 10.68 5.80
C ASP A 91 6.77 10.60 4.36
N ARG A 92 7.71 10.49 3.42
CA ARG A 92 7.41 10.17 2.02
C ARG A 92 8.32 9.06 1.57
N TYR A 93 7.76 8.06 0.91
CA TYR A 93 8.54 6.95 0.39
C TYR A 93 8.09 6.52 -1.01
N LEU A 94 9.03 5.87 -1.70
CA LEU A 94 8.74 5.02 -2.84
C LEU A 94 8.71 3.57 -2.39
N MET A 95 7.85 2.77 -3.02
CA MET A 95 7.87 1.32 -2.86
C MET A 95 7.89 0.64 -4.23
N ASP A 96 8.83 -0.28 -4.40
CA ASP A 96 8.87 -1.24 -5.51
C ASP A 96 8.02 -2.45 -5.11
N PHE A 97 6.88 -2.64 -5.75
CA PHE A 97 5.98 -3.75 -5.41
C PHE A 97 6.61 -5.08 -5.79
N TYR A 98 6.36 -6.06 -4.93
CA TYR A 98 6.55 -7.42 -5.34
C TYR A 98 5.40 -7.92 -6.22
N ASP A 99 5.74 -8.67 -7.27
CA ASP A 99 4.76 -9.38 -8.09
C ASP A 99 4.15 -10.54 -7.30
N VAL A 100 2.83 -10.51 -7.08
CA VAL A 100 2.10 -11.57 -6.38
C VAL A 100 2.26 -12.91 -7.10
N ARG A 101 2.33 -12.96 -8.44
CA ARG A 101 2.53 -14.23 -9.17
C ARG A 101 3.85 -14.88 -8.80
N SER A 102 4.89 -14.08 -8.57
CA SER A 102 6.21 -14.57 -8.19
C SER A 102 6.30 -15.04 -6.74
N ARG A 103 5.47 -14.47 -5.85
CA ARG A 103 5.52 -14.74 -4.40
C ARG A 103 4.47 -15.74 -3.93
N ASP A 104 3.41 -15.94 -4.71
CA ASP A 104 2.26 -16.80 -4.40
C ASP A 104 1.55 -16.47 -3.07
N ILE A 105 1.66 -15.23 -2.63
CA ILE A 105 1.01 -14.71 -1.42
C ILE A 105 0.47 -13.31 -1.65
N CYS A 106 -0.70 -13.03 -1.08
CA CYS A 106 -1.27 -11.70 -1.01
C CYS A 106 -0.73 -10.95 0.21
N SER A 107 -0.56 -9.63 0.08
CA SER A 107 -0.37 -8.76 1.24
C SER A 107 -1.62 -8.76 2.12
N ARG A 108 -1.51 -8.57 3.42
CA ARG A 108 -2.71 -8.52 4.28
C ARG A 108 -3.45 -7.20 4.11
N MET A 109 -4.78 -7.27 4.08
CA MET A 109 -5.60 -6.07 4.22
C MET A 109 -5.36 -5.46 5.60
N HIS A 110 -5.20 -4.15 5.64
CA HIS A 110 -4.82 -3.45 6.85
C HIS A 110 -5.41 -2.04 6.86
N LEU A 111 -5.36 -1.41 8.03
CA LEU A 111 -5.71 0.00 8.20
C LEU A 111 -4.58 0.73 8.90
N HIS A 112 -4.60 2.05 8.76
CA HIS A 112 -3.63 2.94 9.37
C HIS A 112 -4.32 3.88 10.33
N THR A 113 -3.61 4.26 11.38
CA THR A 113 -4.12 5.24 12.35
C THR A 113 -4.18 6.65 11.78
N GLY A 114 -3.51 6.90 10.65
CA GLY A 114 -3.51 8.16 9.93
C GLY A 114 -4.22 8.08 8.58
N LEU A 115 -4.53 9.24 8.01
CA LEU A 115 -4.92 9.32 6.60
C LEU A 115 -3.70 9.04 5.71
N ARG A 116 -3.88 8.60 4.48
CA ARG A 116 -2.76 8.42 3.53
C ARG A 116 -3.08 8.97 2.16
N PHE A 117 -2.02 9.35 1.47
CA PHE A 117 -2.05 9.60 0.04
C PHE A 117 -1.10 8.63 -0.64
N VAL A 118 -1.60 7.92 -1.66
CA VAL A 118 -0.83 6.93 -2.41
C VAL A 118 -1.01 7.20 -3.90
N ARG A 119 0.08 7.40 -4.63
CA ARG A 119 0.09 7.38 -6.09
C ARG A 119 0.58 6.02 -6.55
N MET A 120 -0.30 5.27 -7.20
CA MET A 120 0.00 3.97 -7.81
C MET A 120 0.40 4.19 -9.26
N MET A 121 1.53 3.60 -9.67
CA MET A 121 2.08 3.71 -11.02
C MET A 121 2.36 2.31 -11.56
N THR A 122 1.78 2.00 -12.72
CA THR A 122 1.95 0.71 -13.39
C THR A 122 2.62 0.87 -14.75
N GLY A 123 3.41 -0.12 -15.15
CA GLY A 123 3.98 -0.28 -16.48
C GLY A 123 3.28 -1.39 -17.29
N PRO A 124 3.86 -1.78 -18.45
CA PRO A 124 3.28 -2.79 -19.33
C PRO A 124 3.10 -4.14 -18.64
N GLY A 125 2.00 -4.83 -18.90
CA GLY A 125 1.73 -6.16 -18.36
C GLY A 125 1.66 -6.19 -16.83
N THR A 126 1.39 -5.05 -16.19
CA THR A 126 1.25 -4.95 -14.73
C THR A 126 -0.04 -4.24 -14.36
N SER A 127 -0.78 -4.78 -13.40
CA SER A 127 -1.93 -4.12 -12.78
C SER A 127 -1.80 -4.12 -11.26
N ILE A 128 -2.56 -3.26 -10.57
CA ILE A 128 -2.66 -3.30 -9.11
C ILE A 128 -4.11 -3.52 -8.73
N LEU A 129 -4.38 -4.57 -7.98
CA LEU A 129 -5.66 -4.81 -7.33
C LEU A 129 -5.70 -4.04 -6.02
N VAL A 130 -6.58 -3.04 -5.95
CA VAL A 130 -6.86 -2.27 -4.74
C VAL A 130 -8.11 -2.84 -4.10
N SER A 131 -8.04 -3.27 -2.85
CA SER A 131 -9.19 -3.85 -2.15
C SER A 131 -9.52 -3.12 -0.86
N SER A 132 -10.78 -3.15 -0.44
CA SER A 132 -11.30 -2.56 0.80
C SER A 132 -12.57 -3.28 1.27
N LEU A 133 -12.92 -3.13 2.55
CA LEU A 133 -14.20 -3.60 3.10
C LEU A 133 -15.37 -2.69 2.77
N THR A 134 -15.11 -1.47 2.32
CA THR A 134 -16.13 -0.54 1.81
C THR A 134 -15.90 -0.25 0.34
N GLU A 135 -16.98 -0.11 -0.43
CA GLU A 135 -16.92 0.23 -1.84
C GLU A 135 -16.12 1.52 -2.07
N PRO A 136 -15.00 1.48 -2.82
CA PRO A 136 -14.22 2.67 -3.09
C PRO A 136 -14.95 3.63 -4.03
N VAL A 137 -14.77 4.92 -3.82
CA VAL A 137 -15.32 5.95 -4.70
C VAL A 137 -14.29 6.30 -5.78
N VAL A 138 -14.61 6.02 -7.04
CA VAL A 138 -13.79 6.44 -8.19
C VAL A 138 -14.24 7.83 -8.65
N THR A 139 -13.38 8.82 -8.53
CA THR A 139 -13.63 10.20 -8.94
C THR A 139 -13.12 10.44 -10.35
N PRO A 140 -13.95 10.95 -11.28
CA PRO A 140 -13.49 11.31 -12.63
C PRO A 140 -12.41 12.40 -12.58
N SER A 141 -11.47 12.36 -13.52
CA SER A 141 -10.48 13.43 -13.70
C SER A 141 -10.54 14.02 -15.11
N ILE A 142 -10.24 15.31 -15.23
CA ILE A 142 -10.33 16.08 -16.48
C ILE A 142 -9.32 15.60 -17.54
N GLY A 143 -8.31 14.79 -17.17
CA GLY A 143 -7.26 14.29 -18.05
C GLY A 143 -7.29 12.79 -18.32
N TRP A 144 -8.24 12.06 -17.72
CA TRP A 144 -8.32 10.61 -17.92
C TRP A 144 -9.06 10.28 -19.22
N CYS A 145 -8.29 9.80 -20.20
CA CYS A 145 -8.82 9.31 -21.49
C CYS A 145 -8.93 7.78 -21.57
N GLY A 146 -8.55 7.07 -20.49
CA GLY A 146 -8.66 5.61 -20.43
C GLY A 146 -10.09 5.13 -20.16
N PRO A 147 -10.34 3.81 -20.20
CA PRO A 147 -11.61 3.26 -19.75
C PRO A 147 -11.84 3.55 -18.27
N GLU A 148 -13.10 3.49 -17.84
CA GLU A 148 -13.44 3.52 -16.41
C GLU A 148 -12.69 2.40 -15.67
N LEU A 149 -12.23 2.69 -14.44
CA LEU A 149 -11.56 1.67 -13.64
C LEU A 149 -12.54 0.53 -13.35
N ARG A 150 -12.15 -0.69 -13.69
CA ARG A 150 -12.98 -1.86 -13.42
C ARG A 150 -13.06 -2.09 -11.91
N ALA A 151 -14.29 -2.09 -11.39
CA ALA A 151 -14.60 -2.44 -10.01
C ALA A 151 -15.42 -3.73 -9.94
N PHE A 152 -15.23 -4.51 -8.90
CA PHE A 152 -16.01 -5.72 -8.62
C PHE A 152 -15.97 -6.06 -7.13
N SER A 153 -16.84 -6.95 -6.69
CA SER A 153 -16.83 -7.45 -5.30
C SER A 153 -16.71 -8.96 -5.28
N ASP A 154 -15.96 -9.48 -4.32
CA ASP A 154 -15.80 -10.91 -4.08
C ASP A 154 -15.96 -11.24 -2.60
N ARG A 155 -15.74 -12.51 -2.25
CA ARG A 155 -15.81 -13.01 -0.87
C ARG A 155 -14.45 -13.55 -0.48
N ILE A 156 -13.91 -13.04 0.63
CA ILE A 156 -12.71 -13.56 1.27
C ILE A 156 -13.09 -14.30 2.57
N PRO A 157 -12.31 -15.29 3.01
CA PRO A 157 -12.50 -15.87 4.33
C PRO A 157 -12.20 -14.81 5.40
N GLY A 158 -13.10 -14.65 6.36
CA GLY A 158 -12.84 -13.91 7.58
C GLY A 158 -12.04 -14.74 8.58
N ASP A 159 -11.78 -14.17 9.76
CA ASP A 159 -10.94 -14.79 10.79
C ASP A 159 -11.54 -16.07 11.38
N ASP A 160 -12.86 -16.20 11.40
CA ASP A 160 -13.57 -17.42 11.79
C ASP A 160 -13.92 -18.35 10.60
N GLY A 161 -13.42 -18.02 9.41
CA GLY A 161 -13.69 -18.70 8.15
C GLY A 161 -15.02 -18.32 7.49
N SER A 162 -15.86 -17.50 8.12
CA SER A 162 -17.10 -17.01 7.51
C SER A 162 -16.80 -15.94 6.45
N PRO A 163 -17.61 -15.87 5.37
CA PRO A 163 -17.26 -15.04 4.22
C PRO A 163 -17.50 -13.54 4.47
N VAL A 164 -16.50 -12.71 4.14
CA VAL A 164 -16.58 -11.24 4.17
C VAL A 164 -16.59 -10.69 2.75
N THR A 165 -17.43 -9.69 2.48
CA THR A 165 -17.39 -8.97 1.19
C THR A 165 -16.14 -8.13 1.12
N ARG A 166 -15.39 -8.28 0.03
CA ARG A 166 -14.30 -7.39 -0.33
C ARG A 166 -14.66 -6.68 -1.62
N HIS A 167 -14.47 -5.37 -1.64
CA HIS A 167 -14.66 -4.51 -2.79
C HIS A 167 -13.30 -4.23 -3.43
N ASN A 168 -13.23 -4.35 -4.75
CA ASN A 168 -11.99 -4.28 -5.50
C ASN A 168 -12.10 -3.26 -6.62
N VAL A 169 -11.01 -2.54 -6.87
CA VAL A 169 -10.81 -1.67 -8.04
C VAL A 169 -9.47 -2.01 -8.66
N ILE A 170 -9.43 -2.10 -9.98
CA ILE A 170 -8.22 -2.41 -10.72
C ILE A 170 -7.59 -1.14 -11.24
N VAL A 171 -6.34 -0.91 -10.85
CA VAL A 171 -5.45 0.04 -11.52
C VAL A 171 -4.88 -0.66 -12.76
N PRO A 172 -5.24 -0.21 -13.97
CA PRO A 172 -4.82 -0.87 -15.20
C PRO A 172 -3.33 -0.67 -15.47
N GLU A 173 -2.80 -1.36 -16.46
CA GLU A 173 -1.43 -1.13 -16.94
C GLU A 173 -1.21 0.29 -17.47
N ASN A 174 0.05 0.70 -17.45
CA ASN A 174 0.52 1.98 -17.99
C ASN A 174 -0.22 3.19 -17.40
N SER A 175 -0.65 3.13 -16.14
CA SER A 175 -1.50 4.15 -15.55
C SER A 175 -0.97 4.69 -14.24
N TRP A 176 -1.34 5.95 -13.96
CA TRP A 176 -1.18 6.57 -12.66
C TRP A 176 -2.56 6.77 -12.06
N VAL A 177 -2.77 6.23 -10.87
CA VAL A 177 -4.01 6.38 -10.11
C VAL A 177 -3.66 6.84 -8.70
N ASP A 178 -4.20 7.98 -8.32
CA ASP A 178 -4.05 8.51 -6.97
C ASP A 178 -5.14 7.95 -6.07
N MET A 179 -4.81 7.64 -4.83
CA MET A 179 -5.73 7.15 -3.82
C MET A 179 -5.57 7.93 -2.52
N GLN A 180 -6.69 8.39 -1.99
CA GLN A 180 -6.79 8.94 -0.64
C GLN A 180 -7.44 7.89 0.25
N ILE A 181 -6.74 7.59 1.34
CA ILE A 181 -7.14 6.59 2.33
C ILE A 181 -7.48 7.34 3.61
N PRO A 182 -8.75 7.42 4.02
CA PRO A 182 -9.09 8.04 5.28
C PRO A 182 -8.55 7.23 6.46
N ARG A 183 -8.34 7.92 7.58
CA ARG A 183 -7.95 7.31 8.86
C ARG A 183 -8.87 6.14 9.22
N GLY A 184 -8.28 5.00 9.56
CA GLY A 184 -9.01 3.81 10.02
C GLY A 184 -9.81 3.10 8.93
N VAL A 185 -9.60 3.43 7.65
CA VAL A 185 -10.24 2.74 6.52
C VAL A 185 -9.31 1.64 6.03
N SER A 186 -9.89 0.46 5.83
CA SER A 186 -9.21 -0.72 5.33
C SER A 186 -8.78 -0.55 3.88
N HIS A 187 -7.57 -1.03 3.57
CA HIS A 187 -7.12 -1.19 2.20
C HIS A 187 -6.14 -2.36 2.07
N GLN A 188 -5.96 -2.79 0.82
CA GLN A 188 -5.02 -3.83 0.43
C GLN A 188 -4.50 -3.50 -0.97
N PHE A 189 -3.20 -3.70 -1.20
CA PHE A 189 -2.58 -3.52 -2.51
C PHE A 189 -1.88 -4.81 -2.93
N ASN A 190 -2.19 -5.28 -4.13
CA ASN A 190 -1.53 -6.45 -4.71
C ASN A 190 -1.17 -6.14 -6.17
N ALA A 191 0.11 -6.14 -6.49
CA ALA A 191 0.57 -6.00 -7.86
C ALA A 191 0.53 -7.36 -8.57
N ASP A 192 -0.11 -7.39 -9.74
CA ASP A 192 -0.03 -8.49 -10.69
C ASP A 192 0.87 -8.05 -11.83
N GLY A 193 2.15 -8.46 -11.79
CA GLY A 193 3.18 -8.10 -12.76
C GLY A 193 4.38 -7.33 -12.17
N PRO A 194 5.48 -7.21 -12.93
CA PRO A 194 6.79 -6.78 -12.41
C PRO A 194 7.03 -5.27 -12.41
N HIS A 195 6.06 -4.46 -12.84
CA HIS A 195 6.27 -3.03 -13.12
C HIS A 195 5.29 -2.17 -12.34
N ALA A 196 5.27 -2.33 -11.01
CA ALA A 196 4.41 -1.57 -10.10
C ALA A 196 5.23 -0.81 -9.06
N VAL A 197 4.96 0.48 -8.92
CA VAL A 197 5.58 1.36 -7.92
C VAL A 197 4.49 2.19 -7.25
N ILE A 198 4.61 2.44 -5.94
CA ILE A 198 3.88 3.54 -5.31
C ILE A 198 4.80 4.65 -4.81
N ASP A 199 4.29 5.88 -4.89
CA ASP A 199 4.79 7.04 -4.15
C ASP A 199 3.74 7.40 -3.11
N SER A 200 4.11 7.33 -1.83
CA SER A 200 3.18 7.48 -0.71
C SER A 200 3.66 8.57 0.23
N VAL A 201 2.71 9.36 0.74
CA VAL A 201 2.90 10.24 1.90
C VAL A 201 2.16 9.62 3.08
N HIS A 202 2.89 9.43 4.17
CA HIS A 202 2.38 8.79 5.36
C HIS A 202 2.47 9.74 6.57
N PRO A 203 1.39 10.46 6.93
CA PRO A 203 1.41 11.50 7.96
C PRO A 203 1.59 11.04 9.41
N GLU A 204 1.81 9.76 9.69
CA GLU A 204 1.85 9.30 11.08
C GLU A 204 3.08 8.45 11.47
N GLU A 205 4.08 8.24 10.61
CA GLU A 205 5.31 7.52 11.07
C GLU A 205 6.23 8.40 11.95
N SER A 206 5.95 9.70 12.07
CA SER A 206 6.86 10.70 12.64
C SER A 206 6.54 11.15 14.07
N LEU A 207 5.26 11.28 14.42
CA LEU A 207 4.83 12.01 15.63
C LEU A 207 4.73 11.13 16.89
N GLU A 208 4.33 9.87 16.76
CA GLU A 208 4.11 9.00 17.92
C GLU A 208 5.40 8.33 18.38
N THR A 209 6.28 7.96 17.45
CA THR A 209 7.60 7.41 17.73
C THR A 209 8.47 8.37 18.57
N LEU A 210 8.31 9.68 18.37
CA LEU A 210 8.99 10.77 19.11
C LEU A 210 8.30 11.12 20.44
N ARG A 211 6.97 10.95 20.53
CA ARG A 211 6.17 11.32 21.72
C ARG A 211 6.07 10.19 22.75
N GLU A 212 6.15 8.93 22.30
CA GLU A 212 5.93 7.73 23.12
C GLU A 212 7.23 6.96 23.41
N GLU A 213 8.40 7.58 23.19
CA GLU A 213 9.73 7.01 23.50
C GLU A 213 10.04 5.66 22.79
N MET A 214 9.49 5.44 21.60
CA MET A 214 9.72 4.23 20.83
C MET A 214 11.19 4.16 20.35
N SER A 215 11.92 3.10 20.72
CA SER A 215 13.33 2.93 20.37
C SER A 215 13.51 2.33 18.98
N GLY A 216 14.31 2.98 18.12
CA GLY A 216 14.62 2.50 16.77
C GLY A 216 13.46 2.76 15.81
N TYR A 217 13.50 3.91 15.13
CA TYR A 217 12.51 4.32 14.13
C TYR A 217 12.51 3.33 12.97
N ARG A 218 11.62 2.34 13.06
CA ARG A 218 11.20 1.54 11.93
C ARG A 218 9.98 2.24 11.37
N MET A 219 9.95 2.52 10.07
CA MET A 219 8.75 2.93 9.33
C MET A 219 7.82 1.75 9.25
N MET A 220 7.35 1.27 10.39
CA MET A 220 6.24 0.37 10.45
C MET A 220 5.14 1.28 10.97
N ALA A 221 4.52 2.00 10.04
CA ALA A 221 3.22 2.62 10.23
C ALA A 221 2.39 1.80 11.20
N GLN A 222 1.66 2.47 12.09
CA GLN A 222 0.72 1.90 13.07
C GLN A 222 -0.40 1.11 12.34
N THR A 223 0.02 -0.01 11.77
CA THR A 223 -0.69 -0.84 10.82
C THR A 223 -1.39 -1.89 11.63
N ILE A 224 -2.71 -1.95 11.45
CA ILE A 224 -3.52 -3.00 12.05
C ILE A 224 -3.93 -3.92 10.92
N PHE A 225 -3.52 -5.18 10.99
CA PHE A 225 -3.90 -6.18 10.02
C PHE A 225 -5.30 -6.71 10.31
N LEU A 226 -6.09 -6.97 9.26
CA LEU A 226 -7.42 -7.55 9.39
C LEU A 226 -7.41 -9.09 9.32
N ALA A 227 -6.22 -9.68 9.32
CA ALA A 227 -5.99 -11.11 9.39
C ALA A 227 -4.64 -11.40 10.06
N GLU A 228 -4.55 -12.51 10.80
CA GLU A 228 -3.29 -12.97 11.39
C GLU A 228 -2.32 -13.47 10.31
N HIS A 229 -2.85 -14.11 9.25
CA HIS A 229 -2.06 -14.77 8.23
C HIS A 229 -2.32 -14.19 6.82
N ARG A 230 -1.32 -14.35 5.95
CA ARG A 230 -1.43 -14.01 4.53
C ARG A 230 -2.27 -15.04 3.80
N SER A 231 -3.04 -14.58 2.82
CA SER A 231 -3.81 -15.45 1.93
C SER A 231 -2.96 -15.92 0.74
N PRO A 232 -3.24 -17.09 0.15
CA PRO A 232 -2.59 -17.55 -1.08
C PRO A 232 -2.78 -16.55 -2.24
N GLY A 233 -1.79 -16.41 -3.11
CA GLY A 233 -1.77 -15.44 -4.21
C GLY A 233 -2.98 -15.56 -5.14
N ALA A 234 -3.49 -16.77 -5.37
CA ALA A 234 -4.69 -17.02 -6.15
C ALA A 234 -5.95 -16.24 -5.69
N THR A 235 -5.98 -15.76 -4.45
CA THR A 235 -7.11 -14.97 -3.92
C THR A 235 -7.04 -13.49 -4.26
N CYS A 236 -5.89 -12.97 -4.72
CA CYS A 236 -5.71 -11.57 -5.12
C CYS A 236 -5.16 -11.42 -6.54
N LEU A 237 -4.87 -12.53 -7.22
CA LEU A 237 -4.77 -12.56 -8.67
C LEU A 237 -6.17 -12.62 -9.25
N GLN A 238 -6.38 -11.94 -10.36
CA GLN A 238 -7.57 -12.23 -11.13
C GLN A 238 -7.41 -13.58 -11.83
N ASP A 239 -8.46 -14.39 -11.79
CA ASP A 239 -8.64 -15.36 -12.85
C ASP A 239 -8.81 -14.56 -14.14
N ASP A 240 -7.79 -14.62 -15.01
CA ASP A 240 -7.89 -14.26 -16.43
C ASP A 240 -8.86 -15.26 -17.10
N GLY A 241 -10.12 -15.24 -16.69
CA GLY A 241 -11.20 -15.66 -17.54
C GLY A 241 -11.18 -14.73 -18.75
N ARG A 242 -10.70 -15.25 -19.87
CA ARG A 242 -10.88 -14.62 -21.19
C ARG A 242 -12.25 -13.98 -21.33
#